data_AF-A0A392M0V9-F1
#
_entry.id   AF-A0A392M0V9-F1
#
_cell.length_a   1.000
_cell.length_b   1.000
_cell.length_c   1.000
_cell.angle_alpha   90.00
_cell.angle_beta   90.00
_cell.angle_gamma   90.00
#
_symmetry.space_group_name_H-M   'P 1'
#
loop_
_entity.id
_entity.type
_entity.pdbx_description
1 polymer ?
#
loop_
_entity_poly.entity_id
_entity_poly.type
_entity_poly.pdbx_seq_one_letter_code
_entity_poly.pdbx_strand_id
1 'polypeptide(L)'
;MFDQLMWNLVRSSWILHTNCNKRRVASIAALLSSVLHPLLFNDESMHQKDNAPGPLKWFIENLIEEGTRSPRTIRLAALHLTGLWLSNPRIIKFYLKELKLLSLYGSVAFDEDFEGELADNNDARLEVSLLARSPDPELTEAFINTELYARVSVAVLFYKLADLACMVGSPNEDTNCIAALDSGRSFLLELLDSAKYALYVMYLAC
;
A
#
# COMPACT_ATOMS: atom_id res chain seq x y z
N MET A 1 -18.87 -15.52 -12.10
CA MET A 1 -17.79 -16.47 -12.48
C MET A 1 -16.42 -15.88 -12.22
N PHE A 2 -16.14 -14.66 -12.70
CA PHE A 2 -14.88 -13.94 -12.47
C PHE A 2 -14.60 -13.69 -10.97
N ASP A 3 -15.60 -13.23 -10.21
CA ASP A 3 -15.46 -12.96 -8.77
C ASP A 3 -15.01 -14.18 -7.97
N GLN A 4 -15.58 -15.36 -8.27
CA GLN A 4 -15.22 -16.60 -7.59
C GLN A 4 -13.78 -17.02 -7.92
N LEU A 5 -13.33 -16.78 -9.16
CA LEU A 5 -11.97 -17.05 -9.58
C LEU A 5 -10.99 -16.12 -8.84
N MET A 6 -11.31 -14.83 -8.71
CA MET A 6 -10.52 -13.89 -7.93
C MET A 6 -10.47 -14.27 -6.45
N TRP A 7 -11.58 -14.70 -5.86
CA TRP A 7 -11.59 -15.20 -4.48
C TRP A 7 -10.69 -16.42 -4.30
N ASN A 8 -10.72 -17.37 -5.24
CA ASN A 8 -9.88 -18.57 -5.19
C ASN A 8 -8.39 -18.19 -5.34
N LEU A 9 -8.08 -17.24 -6.22
CA LEU A 9 -6.72 -16.73 -6.41
C LEU A 9 -6.20 -16.09 -5.12
N VAL A 10 -6.90 -15.08 -4.57
CA VAL A 10 -6.41 -14.35 -3.39
C VAL A 10 -6.27 -15.26 -2.17
N ARG A 11 -7.17 -16.23 -1.99
CA ARG A 11 -7.09 -17.20 -0.88
C ARG A 11 -5.94 -18.17 -1.05
N SER A 12 -5.72 -18.69 -2.26
CA SER A 12 -4.61 -19.61 -2.52
C SER A 12 -3.27 -18.90 -2.39
N SER A 13 -3.18 -17.67 -2.92
CA SER A 13 -2.01 -16.79 -2.77
C SER A 13 -1.72 -16.46 -1.31
N TRP A 14 -2.76 -16.19 -0.52
CA TRP A 14 -2.63 -15.96 0.92
C TRP A 14 -2.08 -17.18 1.66
N ILE A 15 -2.66 -18.36 1.43
CA ILE A 15 -2.19 -19.62 2.01
C ILE A 15 -0.72 -19.88 1.65
N LEU A 16 -0.34 -19.62 0.40
CA LEU A 16 1.05 -19.73 -0.04
C LEU A 16 1.96 -18.76 0.73
N HIS A 17 1.56 -17.49 0.85
CA HIS A 17 2.31 -16.47 1.58
C HIS A 17 2.54 -16.86 3.04
N THR A 18 1.50 -17.33 3.73
CA THR A 18 1.56 -17.66 5.15
C THR A 18 2.36 -18.94 5.43
N ASN A 19 2.34 -19.93 4.53
CA ASN A 19 3.01 -21.21 4.72
C ASN A 19 4.51 -21.21 4.32
N CYS A 20 5.00 -20.15 3.68
CA CYS A 20 6.41 -20.04 3.32
C CYS A 20 7.28 -19.68 4.55
N ASN A 21 7.97 -20.67 5.13
CA ASN A 21 8.86 -20.49 6.29
C ASN A 21 10.05 -19.54 6.06
N LYS A 22 10.52 -19.39 4.81
CA LYS A 22 11.52 -18.38 4.42
C LYS A 22 10.95 -17.54 3.29
N ARG A 23 10.35 -16.41 3.64
CA ARG A 23 9.75 -15.49 2.67
C ARG A 23 10.85 -14.67 2.00
N ARG A 24 11.42 -15.23 0.94
CA ARG A 24 12.40 -14.52 0.10
C ARG A 24 11.77 -13.28 -0.50
N VAL A 25 12.56 -12.23 -0.63
CA VAL A 25 12.13 -10.93 -1.18
C VAL A 25 11.53 -11.10 -2.58
N ALA A 26 12.22 -11.85 -3.45
CA ALA A 26 11.77 -12.15 -4.81
C ALA A 26 10.37 -12.79 -4.84
N SER A 27 10.12 -13.76 -3.95
CA SER A 27 8.86 -14.50 -3.93
C SER A 27 7.68 -13.65 -3.46
N ILE A 28 7.90 -12.76 -2.48
CA ILE A 28 6.86 -11.82 -2.05
C ILE A 28 6.57 -10.83 -3.19
N ALA A 29 7.60 -10.24 -3.79
CA ALA A 29 7.44 -9.27 -4.87
C ALA A 29 6.70 -9.86 -6.08
N ALA A 30 7.06 -11.07 -6.51
CA ALA A 30 6.38 -11.76 -7.60
C ALA A 30 4.91 -12.06 -7.26
N LEU A 31 4.63 -12.49 -6.01
CA LEU A 31 3.26 -12.74 -5.54
C LEU A 31 2.41 -11.48 -5.56
N LEU A 32 2.94 -10.37 -5.03
CA LEU A 32 2.24 -9.08 -5.00
C LEU A 32 1.93 -8.59 -6.41
N SER A 33 2.91 -8.62 -7.31
CA SER A 33 2.72 -8.26 -8.72
C SER A 33 1.66 -9.12 -9.42
N SER A 34 1.59 -10.41 -9.08
CA SER A 34 0.65 -11.36 -9.69
C SER A 34 -0.80 -11.15 -9.21
N VAL A 35 -0.98 -10.87 -7.91
CA VAL A 35 -2.32 -10.72 -7.30
C VAL A 35 -2.86 -9.31 -7.48
N LEU A 36 -2.01 -8.30 -7.29
CA LEU A 36 -2.36 -6.89 -7.32
C LEU A 36 -2.04 -6.28 -8.69
N HIS A 37 -2.63 -6.86 -9.73
CA HIS A 37 -2.42 -6.42 -11.11
C HIS A 37 -3.19 -5.11 -11.40
N PRO A 38 -2.59 -4.10 -12.06
CA PRO A 38 -3.23 -2.79 -12.29
C PRO A 38 -4.61 -2.85 -12.95
N LEU A 39 -4.81 -3.75 -13.92
CA LEU A 39 -6.10 -3.91 -14.60
C LEU A 39 -7.24 -4.36 -13.68
N LEU A 40 -6.93 -5.09 -12.61
CA LEU A 40 -7.93 -5.56 -11.63
C LEU A 40 -8.08 -4.56 -10.48
N PHE A 41 -7.01 -3.85 -10.16
CA PHE A 41 -7.00 -2.88 -9.07
C PHE A 41 -7.88 -1.65 -9.34
N ASN A 42 -8.21 -1.35 -10.59
CA ASN A 42 -9.14 -0.24 -10.89
C ASN A 42 -10.62 -0.62 -10.76
N ASP A 43 -10.95 -1.91 -10.55
CA ASP A 43 -12.33 -2.37 -10.39
C ASP A 43 -12.79 -2.20 -8.94
N GLU A 44 -13.76 -1.30 -8.68
CA GLU A 44 -14.28 -1.06 -7.33
C GLU A 44 -14.83 -2.33 -6.66
N SER A 45 -15.37 -3.29 -7.43
CA SER A 45 -15.90 -4.55 -6.89
C SER A 45 -14.81 -5.45 -6.29
N MET A 46 -13.55 -5.25 -6.70
CA MET A 46 -12.40 -5.92 -6.09
C MET A 46 -12.10 -5.39 -4.68
N HIS A 47 -12.64 -4.23 -4.34
CA HIS A 47 -12.36 -3.53 -3.09
C HIS A 47 -13.55 -3.51 -2.14
N GLN A 48 -14.75 -3.31 -2.66
CA GLN A 48 -15.96 -3.38 -1.85
C GLN A 48 -17.10 -3.94 -2.70
N LYS A 49 -17.82 -4.91 -2.13
CA LYS A 49 -19.02 -5.48 -2.72
C LYS A 49 -20.03 -5.78 -1.62
N ASP A 50 -21.27 -5.32 -1.78
CA ASP A 50 -22.35 -5.52 -0.81
C ASP A 50 -21.99 -5.08 0.62
N ASN A 51 -21.25 -3.96 0.75
CA ASN A 51 -20.69 -3.43 2.00
C ASN A 51 -19.70 -4.37 2.73
N ALA A 52 -19.19 -5.40 2.06
CA ALA A 52 -18.12 -6.25 2.53
C ALA A 52 -16.83 -6.03 1.71
N PRO A 53 -15.65 -6.40 2.26
CA PRO A 53 -14.40 -6.42 1.51
C PRO A 53 -14.50 -7.26 0.24
N GLY A 54 -14.10 -6.67 -0.89
CA GLY A 54 -13.87 -7.42 -2.12
C GLY A 54 -12.60 -8.29 -2.03
N PRO A 55 -12.33 -9.15 -3.03
CA PRO A 55 -11.18 -10.06 -3.02
C PRO A 55 -9.83 -9.39 -2.75
N LEU A 56 -9.55 -8.27 -3.43
CA LEU A 56 -8.27 -7.57 -3.27
C LEU A 56 -8.21 -6.81 -1.95
N LYS A 57 -9.32 -6.19 -1.52
CA LYS A 57 -9.38 -5.54 -0.20
C LYS A 57 -9.09 -6.52 0.92
N TRP A 58 -9.75 -7.68 0.89
CA TRP A 58 -9.52 -8.75 1.86
C TRP A 58 -8.04 -9.18 1.86
N PHE A 59 -7.45 -9.39 0.68
CA PHE A 59 -6.03 -9.74 0.57
C PHE A 59 -5.11 -8.67 1.16
N ILE A 60 -5.37 -7.40 0.87
CA ILE A 60 -4.56 -6.26 1.33
C ILE A 60 -4.68 -6.06 2.83
N GLU A 61 -5.88 -6.20 3.39
CA GLU A 61 -6.10 -6.14 4.84
C GLU A 61 -5.25 -7.18 5.56
N ASN A 62 -5.32 -8.44 5.11
CA ASN A 62 -4.51 -9.53 5.64
C ASN A 62 -3.00 -9.29 5.46
N LEU A 63 -2.59 -8.80 4.28
CA LEU A 63 -1.19 -8.51 3.97
C LEU A 63 -0.60 -7.42 4.88
N ILE A 64 -1.36 -6.34 5.12
CA ILE A 64 -0.93 -5.24 5.99
C ILE A 64 -0.91 -5.69 7.45
N GLU A 65 -1.91 -6.47 7.89
CA GLU A 65 -1.93 -7.05 9.23
C GLU A 65 -0.68 -7.93 9.48
N GLU A 66 -0.36 -8.85 8.57
CA GLU A 66 0.85 -9.67 8.67
C GLU A 66 2.13 -8.83 8.59
N GLY A 67 2.10 -7.78 7.78
CA GLY A 67 3.18 -6.80 7.68
C GLY A 67 3.51 -6.11 9.00
N THR A 68 2.57 -6.00 9.95
CA THR A 68 2.87 -5.48 11.30
C THR A 68 3.90 -6.33 12.05
N ARG A 69 4.00 -7.63 11.70
CA ARG A 69 4.95 -8.60 12.28
C ARG A 69 6.13 -8.91 11.35
N SER A 70 6.08 -8.45 10.10
CA SER A 70 7.08 -8.72 9.08
C SER A 70 7.48 -7.42 8.37
N PRO A 71 8.61 -6.80 8.77
CA PRO A 71 9.16 -5.61 8.13
C PRO A 71 9.34 -5.80 6.61
N ARG A 72 9.76 -6.99 6.20
CA ARG A 72 9.85 -7.40 4.80
C ARG A 72 8.53 -7.24 4.04
N THR A 73 7.47 -7.86 4.57
CA THR A 73 6.16 -7.89 3.93
C THR A 73 5.58 -6.48 3.84
N ILE A 74 5.61 -5.71 4.93
CA ILE A 74 5.03 -4.36 4.93
C ILE A 74 5.82 -3.40 4.04
N ARG A 75 7.14 -3.60 3.90
CA ARG A 75 7.99 -2.83 3.00
C ARG A 75 7.55 -3.06 1.55
N LEU A 76 7.53 -4.32 1.09
CA LEU A 76 7.12 -4.63 -0.28
C LEU A 76 5.65 -4.28 -0.56
N ALA A 77 4.77 -4.45 0.43
CA ALA A 77 3.36 -4.04 0.31
C ALA A 77 3.22 -2.53 0.14
N ALA A 78 3.92 -1.72 0.95
CA ALA A 78 3.86 -0.26 0.87
C ALA A 78 4.34 0.26 -0.48
N LEU A 79 5.45 -0.26 -1.00
CA LEU A 79 5.97 0.08 -2.33
C LEU A 79 4.93 -0.17 -3.42
N HIS A 80 4.38 -1.38 -3.47
CA HIS A 80 3.47 -1.77 -4.53
C HIS A 80 2.13 -1.03 -4.45
N LEU A 81 1.55 -0.99 -3.25
CA LEU A 81 0.22 -0.41 -3.03
C LEU A 81 0.21 1.09 -3.26
N THR A 82 1.25 1.81 -2.86
CA THR A 82 1.30 3.27 -3.08
C THR A 82 1.42 3.62 -4.56
N GLY A 83 2.15 2.84 -5.37
CA GLY A 83 2.13 3.00 -6.83
C GLY A 83 0.76 2.72 -7.45
N LEU A 84 0.06 1.68 -6.99
CA LEU A 84 -1.29 1.34 -7.47
C LEU A 84 -2.33 2.38 -7.05
N TRP A 85 -2.28 2.88 -5.82
CA TRP A 85 -3.16 3.94 -5.33
C TRP A 85 -2.93 5.26 -6.04
N LEU A 86 -1.67 5.62 -6.33
CA LEU A 86 -1.35 6.81 -7.12
C LEU A 86 -1.97 6.74 -8.52
N SER A 87 -1.89 5.55 -9.14
CA SER A 87 -2.43 5.30 -10.47
C SER A 87 -3.97 5.24 -10.48
N ASN A 88 -4.59 5.00 -9.33
CA ASN A 88 -6.04 4.85 -9.19
C ASN A 88 -6.59 5.62 -7.98
N PRO A 89 -6.55 6.98 -7.96
CA PRO A 89 -6.91 7.76 -6.78
C PRO A 89 -8.32 7.49 -6.25
N ARG A 90 -9.26 7.12 -7.13
CA ARG A 90 -10.66 6.78 -6.78
C ARG A 90 -10.77 5.58 -5.83
N ILE A 91 -9.78 4.69 -5.84
CA ILE A 91 -9.75 3.47 -5.03
C ILE A 91 -9.32 3.75 -3.58
N ILE A 92 -8.59 4.85 -3.35
CA ILE A 92 -8.04 5.22 -2.03
C ILE A 92 -9.13 5.34 -0.96
N LYS A 93 -10.35 5.74 -1.33
CA LYS A 93 -11.50 5.85 -0.41
C LYS A 93 -11.77 4.55 0.37
N PHE A 94 -11.39 3.40 -0.18
CA PHE A 94 -11.55 2.10 0.48
C PHE A 94 -10.43 1.77 1.49
N TYR A 95 -9.33 2.52 1.50
CA TYR A 95 -8.08 2.18 2.18
C TYR A 95 -7.58 3.20 3.21
N LEU A 96 -8.44 4.12 3.68
CA LEU A 96 -8.02 5.19 4.61
C LEU A 96 -7.42 4.65 5.91
N LYS A 97 -7.98 3.54 6.44
CA LYS A 97 -7.48 2.88 7.66
C LYS A 97 -6.09 2.27 7.44
N GLU A 98 -5.89 1.62 6.31
CA GLU A 98 -4.63 0.99 5.91
C GLU A 98 -3.54 2.02 5.65
N LEU A 99 -3.88 3.12 4.96
CA LEU A 99 -2.97 4.25 4.74
C LEU A 99 -2.54 4.88 6.07
N LYS A 100 -3.45 4.96 7.04
CA LYS A 100 -3.14 5.45 8.39
C LYS A 100 -2.20 4.48 9.11
N LEU A 101 -2.46 3.17 9.05
CA LEU A 101 -1.56 2.17 9.62
C LEU A 101 -0.14 2.27 9.01
N LEU A 102 -0.04 2.37 7.69
CA LEU A 102 1.24 2.54 6.98
C LEU A 102 1.96 3.85 7.36
N SER A 103 1.21 4.94 7.52
CA SER A 103 1.76 6.25 7.92
C SER A 103 2.28 6.29 9.35
N LEU A 104 1.75 5.43 10.21
CA LEU A 104 2.16 5.33 11.61
C LEU A 104 3.16 4.17 11.83
N TYR A 105 3.39 3.32 10.83
CA TYR A 105 4.30 2.19 10.89
C TYR A 105 5.75 2.63 11.15
N GLY A 106 6.48 1.95 12.05
CA GLY A 106 7.92 2.18 12.21
C GLY A 106 8.38 2.39 13.65
N SER A 107 8.09 1.45 14.55
CA SER A 107 8.65 1.48 15.90
C SER A 107 9.68 0.38 16.21
N VAL A 108 9.94 -0.66 15.39
CA VAL A 108 10.75 -1.78 15.94
C VAL A 108 11.64 -2.67 15.03
N ALA A 109 11.82 -2.54 13.70
CA ALA A 109 12.79 -3.46 13.06
C ALA A 109 13.36 -3.02 11.70
N PHE A 110 14.69 -2.91 11.65
CA PHE A 110 15.48 -2.95 10.43
C PHE A 110 15.64 -4.41 9.99
N ASP A 111 15.37 -4.72 8.72
CA ASP A 111 15.51 -6.06 8.14
C ASP A 111 16.86 -6.14 7.41
N GLU A 112 17.94 -6.46 8.15
CA GLU A 112 19.28 -6.62 7.58
C GLU A 112 19.32 -7.69 6.48
N ASP A 113 18.56 -8.77 6.68
CA ASP A 113 18.45 -9.87 5.72
C ASP A 113 17.81 -9.42 4.39
N PHE A 114 16.94 -8.41 4.41
CA PHE A 114 16.34 -7.83 3.20
C PHE A 114 17.40 -7.13 2.35
N GLU A 115 18.23 -6.29 2.97
CA GLU A 115 19.30 -5.57 2.27
C GLU A 115 20.37 -6.54 1.75
N GLY A 116 20.71 -7.57 2.54
CA GLY A 116 21.58 -8.66 2.10
C GLY A 116 21.02 -9.42 0.89
N GLU A 117 19.73 -9.78 0.92
CA GLU A 117 19.08 -10.44 -0.22
C GLU A 117 19.10 -9.56 -1.49
N LEU A 118 18.92 -8.24 -1.36
CA LEU A 118 19.01 -7.34 -2.51
C LEU A 118 20.44 -7.16 -3.03
N ALA A 119 21.45 -7.17 -2.16
CA ALA A 119 22.85 -7.07 -2.58
C ALA A 119 23.31 -8.32 -3.35
N ASP A 120 22.95 -9.51 -2.84
CA ASP A 120 23.53 -10.78 -3.24
C ASP A 120 22.70 -11.56 -4.27
N ASN A 121 21.41 -11.24 -4.45
CA ASN A 121 20.50 -12.00 -5.30
C ASN A 121 19.94 -11.19 -6.49
N ASN A 122 20.36 -11.56 -7.70
CA ASN A 122 19.88 -10.97 -8.96
C ASN A 122 18.35 -11.07 -9.13
N ASP A 123 17.75 -12.20 -8.79
CA ASP A 123 16.32 -12.43 -8.95
C ASP A 123 15.54 -11.54 -7.97
N ALA A 124 16.03 -11.37 -6.74
CA ALA A 124 15.41 -10.45 -5.78
C ALA A 124 15.43 -9.01 -6.28
N ARG A 125 16.57 -8.55 -6.82
CA ARG A 125 16.65 -7.22 -7.42
C ARG A 125 15.72 -7.05 -8.60
N LEU A 126 15.65 -8.04 -9.48
CA LEU A 126 14.81 -7.99 -10.67
C LEU A 126 13.34 -7.90 -10.27
N GLU A 127 12.87 -8.81 -9.40
CA GLU A 127 11.48 -8.84 -8.96
C GLU A 127 11.08 -7.59 -8.19
N VAL A 128 11.94 -7.08 -7.31
CA VAL A 128 11.68 -5.80 -6.63
C VAL A 128 11.69 -4.63 -7.59
N SER A 129 12.56 -4.61 -8.61
CA SER A 129 12.55 -3.57 -9.62
C SER A 129 11.28 -3.61 -10.47
N LEU A 130 10.76 -4.81 -10.77
CA LEU A 130 9.48 -4.98 -11.46
C LEU A 130 8.31 -4.51 -10.60
N LEU A 131 8.30 -4.85 -9.31
CA LEU A 131 7.33 -4.38 -8.32
C LEU A 131 7.39 -2.85 -8.17
N ALA A 132 8.60 -2.29 -8.17
CA ALA A 132 8.89 -0.87 -8.03
C ALA A 132 8.68 -0.07 -9.32
N ARG A 133 8.10 -0.67 -10.39
CA ARG A 133 7.64 0.07 -11.58
C ARG A 133 6.40 0.89 -11.25
N SER A 134 6.56 1.82 -10.31
CA SER A 134 5.67 2.94 -10.12
C SER A 134 5.77 3.88 -11.33
N PRO A 135 4.68 4.55 -11.73
CA PRO A 135 4.76 5.64 -12.70
C PRO A 135 5.63 6.81 -12.21
N ASP A 136 5.96 6.87 -10.91
CA ASP A 136 6.74 7.93 -10.29
C ASP A 136 8.08 7.40 -9.72
N PRO A 137 9.23 7.84 -10.28
CA PRO A 137 10.57 7.44 -9.83
C PRO A 137 10.93 7.92 -8.41
N GLU A 138 10.38 9.06 -7.97
CA GLU A 138 10.67 9.64 -6.66
C GLU A 138 10.10 8.76 -5.54
N LEU A 139 8.94 8.15 -5.76
CA LEU A 139 8.37 7.15 -4.85
C LEU A 139 9.30 5.94 -4.69
N THR A 140 9.88 5.45 -5.79
CA THR A 140 10.81 4.32 -5.77
C THR A 140 12.13 4.68 -5.11
N GLU A 141 12.69 5.87 -5.40
CA GLU A 141 13.93 6.35 -4.79
C GLU A 141 13.77 6.58 -3.28
N ALA A 142 12.71 7.28 -2.89
CA ALA A 142 12.41 7.54 -1.49
C ALA A 142 12.20 6.24 -0.72
N PHE A 143 11.58 5.23 -1.32
CA PHE A 143 11.42 3.92 -0.70
C PHE A 143 12.74 3.17 -0.45
N ILE A 144 13.68 3.23 -1.40
CA ILE A 144 14.97 2.53 -1.30
C ILE A 144 15.84 3.13 -0.19
N ASN A 145 15.80 4.45 -0.02
CA ASN A 145 16.79 5.19 0.77
C ASN A 145 16.41 5.39 2.26
N THR A 146 15.28 4.87 2.76
CA THR A 146 14.86 5.13 4.15
C THR A 146 14.27 3.92 4.87
N GLU A 147 14.65 3.81 6.14
CA GLU A 147 14.14 2.83 7.11
C GLU A 147 12.67 3.09 7.52
N LEU A 148 12.14 4.28 7.21
CA LEU A 148 10.74 4.66 7.37
C LEU A 148 9.92 4.40 6.10
N TYR A 149 10.34 3.41 5.29
CA TYR A 149 9.80 3.08 3.96
C TYR A 149 8.28 3.21 3.84
N ALA A 150 7.51 2.63 4.77
CA ALA A 150 6.05 2.67 4.71
C ALA A 150 5.49 4.10 4.88
N ARG A 151 6.03 4.86 5.83
CA ARG A 151 5.61 6.26 6.07
C ARG A 151 5.97 7.14 4.88
N VAL A 152 7.19 6.98 4.39
CA VAL A 152 7.73 7.78 3.29
C VAL A 152 6.97 7.49 2.00
N SER A 153 6.67 6.23 1.68
CA SER A 153 5.83 5.90 0.52
C SER A 153 4.44 6.53 0.59
N VAL A 154 3.80 6.56 1.77
CA VAL A 154 2.50 7.24 1.92
C VAL A 154 2.65 8.76 1.82
N ALA A 155 3.70 9.35 2.39
CA ALA A 155 3.96 10.79 2.28
C ALA A 155 4.18 11.21 0.81
N VAL A 156 4.98 10.45 0.06
CA VAL A 156 5.21 10.69 -1.37
C VAL A 156 3.93 10.48 -2.18
N LEU A 157 3.14 9.44 -1.89
CA LEU A 157 1.82 9.25 -2.49
C LEU A 157 0.96 10.53 -2.36
N PHE A 158 0.80 11.04 -1.14
CA PHE A 158 -0.04 12.23 -0.93
C PHE A 158 0.57 13.52 -1.46
N TYR A 159 1.90 13.64 -1.50
CA TYR A 159 2.57 14.73 -2.20
C TYR A 159 2.22 14.75 -3.70
N LYS A 160 2.30 13.60 -4.38
CA LYS A 160 1.94 13.48 -5.80
C LYS A 160 0.43 13.65 -6.05
N LEU A 161 -0.42 13.15 -5.16
CA LEU A 161 -1.85 13.40 -5.22
C LEU A 161 -2.20 14.88 -5.03
N ALA A 162 -1.40 15.63 -4.26
CA ALA A 162 -1.60 17.07 -4.11
C ALA A 162 -1.35 17.81 -5.45
N ASP A 163 -0.34 17.41 -6.22
CA ASP A 163 -0.11 17.95 -7.57
C ASP A 163 -1.33 17.71 -8.49
N LEU A 164 -1.92 16.51 -8.43
CA LEU A 164 -3.17 16.20 -9.16
C LEU A 164 -4.35 17.05 -8.64
N ALA A 165 -4.50 17.17 -7.33
CA ALA A 165 -5.58 17.94 -6.71
C ALA A 165 -5.51 19.44 -7.03
N CYS A 166 -4.30 19.99 -7.24
CA CYS A 166 -4.11 21.39 -7.65
C CYS A 166 -4.67 21.69 -9.06
N MET A 167 -4.91 20.67 -9.88
CA MET A 167 -5.52 20.84 -11.20
C MET A 167 -7.05 20.93 -11.17
N VAL A 168 -7.69 20.72 -10.01
CA VAL A 168 -9.13 20.91 -9.84
C VAL A 168 -9.49 22.39 -10.10
N GLY A 169 -10.49 22.63 -10.94
CA GLY A 169 -10.89 23.95 -11.44
C GLY A 169 -10.09 24.44 -12.65
N SER A 170 -9.11 23.66 -13.14
CA SER A 170 -8.36 23.97 -14.36
C SER A 170 -9.02 23.34 -15.62
N PRO A 171 -8.68 23.81 -16.83
CA PRO A 171 -9.16 23.19 -18.08
C PRO A 171 -8.75 21.72 -18.26
N ASN A 172 -7.71 21.27 -17.56
CA ASN A 172 -7.20 19.90 -17.60
C ASN A 172 -7.74 19.04 -16.44
N GLU A 173 -8.75 19.52 -15.71
CA GLU A 173 -9.40 18.76 -14.66
C GLU A 173 -9.93 17.42 -15.21
N ASP A 174 -9.57 16.34 -14.52
CA ASP A 174 -10.18 15.04 -14.71
C ASP A 174 -10.71 14.48 -13.40
N THR A 175 -11.36 13.33 -13.50
CA THR A 175 -11.91 12.62 -12.36
C THR A 175 -10.86 12.12 -11.35
N ASN A 176 -9.60 11.97 -11.76
CA ASN A 176 -8.52 11.58 -10.86
C ASN A 176 -8.09 12.78 -10.01
N CYS A 177 -8.14 14.00 -10.56
CA CYS A 177 -7.91 15.24 -9.82
C CYS A 177 -8.92 15.38 -8.66
N ILE A 178 -10.21 15.19 -8.96
CA ILE A 178 -11.29 15.24 -7.96
C ILE A 178 -11.09 14.15 -6.89
N ALA A 179 -10.84 12.91 -7.33
CA ALA A 179 -10.62 11.79 -6.42
C ALA A 179 -9.37 11.95 -5.55
N ALA A 180 -8.30 12.55 -6.07
CA ALA A 180 -7.10 12.88 -5.32
C ALA A 180 -7.40 13.92 -4.23
N LEU A 181 -8.14 14.98 -4.55
CA LEU A 181 -8.57 15.99 -3.60
C LEU A 181 -9.44 15.39 -2.48
N ASP A 182 -10.46 14.60 -2.83
CA ASP A 182 -11.36 13.98 -1.87
C ASP A 182 -10.64 12.96 -0.97
N SER A 183 -9.73 12.18 -1.55
CA SER A 183 -8.91 11.21 -0.82
C SER A 183 -7.96 11.91 0.15
N GLY A 184 -7.30 12.99 -0.27
CA GLY A 184 -6.44 13.81 0.59
C GLY A 184 -7.19 14.40 1.78
N ARG A 185 -8.37 14.99 1.54
CA ARG A 185 -9.23 15.52 2.60
C ARG A 185 -9.66 14.43 3.59
N SER A 186 -10.13 13.30 3.07
CA SER A 186 -10.62 12.19 3.90
C SER A 186 -9.50 11.59 4.75
N PHE A 187 -8.30 11.46 4.18
CA PHE A 187 -7.15 10.95 4.90
C PHE A 187 -6.64 11.90 5.98
N LEU A 188 -6.61 13.21 5.72
CA LEU A 188 -6.27 14.21 6.74
C LEU A 188 -7.24 14.17 7.93
N LEU A 189 -8.54 14.00 7.68
CA LEU A 189 -9.54 13.85 8.74
C LEU A 189 -9.30 12.58 9.56
N GLU A 190 -8.98 11.46 8.92
CA GLU A 190 -8.64 10.19 9.57
C GLU A 190 -7.38 10.31 10.46
N LEU A 191 -6.35 11.03 10.00
CA LEU A 191 -5.15 11.31 10.80
C LEU A 191 -5.47 12.22 11.99
N LEU A 192 -6.24 13.29 11.79
CA LEU A 192 -6.62 14.22 12.85
C LEU A 192 -7.44 13.55 13.95
N ASP A 193 -8.33 12.64 13.59
CA ASP A 193 -9.10 11.86 14.57
C ASP A 193 -8.17 11.05 15.48
N SER A 194 -7.14 10.43 14.90
CA SER A 194 -6.11 9.67 15.63
C SER A 194 -5.33 10.51 16.64
N ALA A 195 -4.98 11.74 16.25
CA ALA A 195 -4.24 12.66 17.12
C ALA A 195 -5.07 13.09 18.35
N LYS A 196 -6.40 13.24 18.19
CA LYS A 196 -7.31 13.53 19.31
C LYS A 196 -7.33 12.40 20.32
N TYR A 197 -7.39 11.15 19.87
CA TYR A 197 -7.33 9.99 20.76
C TYR A 197 -5.98 9.90 21.49
N ALA A 198 -4.86 10.16 20.81
CA ALA A 198 -3.55 10.16 21.43
C ALA A 198 -3.43 11.23 22.54
N LEU A 199 -3.88 12.45 22.26
CA LEU A 199 -3.92 13.53 23.25
C LEU A 199 -4.85 13.19 24.43
N TYR A 200 -6.04 12.65 24.16
CA TYR A 200 -7.00 12.26 25.20
C TYR A 200 -6.47 11.15 26.12
N VAL A 201 -5.82 10.13 25.56
CA VAL A 201 -5.16 9.06 26.34
C VAL A 201 -4.01 9.61 27.18
N MET A 202 -3.21 10.54 26.64
CA MET A 202 -2.16 11.21 27.42
C MET A 202 -2.73 12.06 28.56
N TYR A 203 -3.88 12.71 28.36
CA TYR A 203 -4.56 13.48 29.41
C TYR A 203 -5.17 12.62 30.52
N LEU A 204 -5.57 11.38 30.23
CA LEU A 204 -6.08 10.43 31.23
C LEU A 204 -4.97 9.63 31.94
N ALA A 205 -3.76 9.61 31.37
CA ALA A 205 -2.59 8.93 31.94
C ALA A 205 -1.75 9.84 32.86
N CYS A 206 -2.09 11.13 32.94
CA CYS A 206 -1.55 12.11 33.90
C CYS A 206 -2.57 12.36 35.01
#